data_AF-A0A920J3A9-F1
#
_entry.id   AF-A0A920J3A9-F1
#
_cell.length_a   1.000
_cell.length_b   1.000
_cell.length_c   1.000
_cell.angle_alpha   90.00
_cell.angle_beta   90.00
_cell.angle_gamma   90.00
#
_symmetry.space_group_name_H-M   'P 1'
#
loop_
_entity.id
_entity.type
_entity.pdbx_description
1 polymer ?
#
loop_
_entity_poly.entity_id
_entity_poly.type
_entity_poly.pdbx_seq_one_letter_code
_entity_poly.pdbx_strand_id
1 'polypeptide(L)' 'MSKRIIKNAQLVNEGKVYSADVLINEGRIEKIDSVIDESGEKNKWRKIYIYFQE' A
#
# COMPACT_ATOMS: atom_id res chain seq x y z
N MET A 1 4.81 -5.59 -19.30
CA MET A 1 3.94 -4.79 -18.39
C MET A 1 4.74 -4.41 -17.16
N SER A 2 4.97 -3.13 -16.90
CA SER A 2 5.72 -2.66 -15.72
C SER A 2 4.74 -2.09 -14.70
N LYS A 3 4.54 -2.82 -13.59
CA LYS A 3 3.87 -2.29 -12.40
C LYS A 3 4.92 -1.65 -11.50
N ARG A 4 4.57 -0.52 -10.88
CA ARG A 4 5.43 0.20 -9.93
C ARG A 4 4.62 0.52 -8.69
N ILE A 5 5.23 0.39 -7.52
CA ILE A 5 4.62 0.77 -6.26
C ILE A 5 5.44 1.92 -5.68
N ILE A 6 4.77 3.02 -5.36
CA ILE A 6 5.34 4.10 -4.55
C ILE A 6 4.94 3.82 -3.11
N LYS A 7 5.93 3.54 -2.25
CA LYS A 7 5.70 3.20 -0.84
C LYS A 7 5.72 4.45 0.04
N ASN A 8 4.85 4.49 1.05
CA ASN A 8 4.78 5.54 2.07
C ASN A 8 4.70 6.97 1.48
N ALA A 9 3.95 7.15 0.40
CA ALA A 9 3.80 8.44 -0.25
C ALA A 9 2.92 9.38 0.60
N GLN A 10 3.29 10.67 0.66
CA GLN A 10 2.39 11.72 1.13
C GLN A 10 1.59 12.24 -0.08
N LEU A 11 0.30 11.93 -0.09
CA LEU A 11 -0.60 12.29 -1.17
C LEU A 11 -1.37 13.55 -0.82
N VAL A 12 -1.50 14.46 -1.78
CA VAL A 12 -2.35 15.64 -1.70
C VAL A 12 -3.43 15.49 -2.75
N ASN A 13 -4.69 15.32 -2.32
CA ASN A 13 -5.83 15.30 -3.23
C ASN A 13 -6.90 16.26 -2.73
N GLU A 14 -7.27 17.24 -3.55
CA GLU A 14 -8.36 18.19 -3.25
C GLU A 14 -8.23 18.85 -1.87
N GLY A 15 -7.01 19.28 -1.51
CA GLY A 15 -6.71 19.91 -0.23
C GLY A 15 -6.62 18.97 0.97
N LYS A 16 -6.81 17.66 0.78
CA LYS A 16 -6.60 16.64 1.83
C LYS A 16 -5.24 16.00 1.68
N VAL A 17 -4.55 15.83 2.80
CA VAL A 17 -3.24 15.17 2.87
C VAL A 17 -3.39 13.83 3.58
N TYR A 18 -2.89 12.77 2.98
CA TYR A 18 -2.88 11.43 3.60
C TYR A 18 -1.67 10.62 3.16
N SER A 19 -1.24 9.70 4.03
CA SER A 19 -0.13 8.78 3.76
C SER A 19 -0.67 7.45 3.22
N ALA A 20 -0.14 6.98 2.09
CA ALA A 20 -0.56 5.73 1.47
C ALA A 20 0.51 5.17 0.52
N ASP A 21 0.33 3.92 0.13
CA ASP A 21 1.02 3.33 -1.02
C ASP A 21 0.20 3.55 -2.30
N VAL A 22 0.88 3.71 -3.44
CA VAL A 22 0.26 3.91 -4.75
C VAL A 22 0.77 2.88 -5.74
N LEU A 23 -0.13 2.10 -6.34
CA LEU A 23 0.16 1.21 -7.45
C LEU A 23 -0.06 1.94 -8.77
N ILE A 24 0.98 1.99 -9.59
CA ILE A 24 0.96 2.52 -10.94
C ILE A 24 1.08 1.36 -11.93
N ASN A 25 0.17 1.31 -12.89
CA ASN A 25 0.18 0.37 -13.99
C ASN A 25 -0.02 1.13 -15.30
N GLU A 26 0.87 0.90 -16.27
CA GLU A 26 0.87 1.58 -17.57
C GLU A 26 0.78 3.11 -17.47
N GLY A 27 1.44 3.69 -16.47
CA GLY A 27 1.44 5.14 -16.24
C GLY A 27 0.16 5.71 -15.61
N ARG A 28 -0.78 4.85 -15.20
CA ARG A 28 -2.02 5.23 -14.52
C ARG A 28 -2.04 4.71 -13.08
N ILE A 29 -2.71 5.44 -12.19
CA ILE A 29 -2.98 4.96 -10.84
C ILE A 29 -3.99 3.82 -10.94
N GLU A 30 -3.59 2.62 -10.54
CA GLU A 30 -4.45 1.43 -10.46
C GLU A 30 -5.09 1.32 -9.08
N LYS A 31 -4.34 1.63 -8.01
CA LYS A 31 -4.78 1.47 -6.62
C LYS A 31 -4.08 2.45 -5.69
N ILE A 32 -4.79 2.88 -4.65
CA ILE A 32 -4.26 3.60 -3.48
C ILE A 32 -4.76 2.87 -2.24
N ASP A 33 -3.86 2.47 -1.34
CA ASP A 33 -4.23 1.81 -0.08
C ASP A 33 -3.17 2.11 1.00
N SER A 34 -3.49 1.87 2.27
CA SER A 34 -2.54 2.14 3.36
C SER A 34 -1.27 1.30 3.28
N VAL A 35 -1.39 0.04 2.82
CA VAL A 35 -0.26 -0.86 2.57
C VAL A 35 -0.57 -1.74 1.36
N ILE A 36 0.28 -1.66 0.33
CA ILE A 36 0.27 -2.52 -0.86
C ILE A 36 1.50 -3.43 -0.80
N ASP A 37 1.28 -4.75 -0.91
CA ASP A 37 2.38 -5.73 -0.94
C ASP A 37 3.09 -5.77 -2.31
N GLU A 38 4.16 -6.55 -2.39
CA GLU A 38 4.97 -6.68 -3.62
C GLU A 38 4.20 -7.26 -4.81
N SER A 39 3.08 -7.94 -4.57
CA SER A 39 2.20 -8.45 -5.62
C SER A 39 1.24 -7.39 -6.18
N GLY A 40 1.20 -6.20 -5.57
CA GLY A 40 0.23 -5.15 -5.91
C GLY A 40 -1.13 -5.32 -5.23
N GLU A 41 -1.22 -6.25 -4.28
CA GLU A 41 -2.43 -6.50 -3.52
C GLU A 41 -2.44 -5.74 -2.20
N LYS A 42 -3.65 -5.51 -1.68
CA LYS A 42 -3.80 -4.95 -0.35
C LYS A 42 -3.18 -5.93 0.64
N ASN A 43 -2.31 -5.44 1.52
CA ASN A 43 -1.80 -6.28 2.58
C ASN A 43 -2.97 -6.73 3.49
N LYS A 44 -3.28 -8.01 3.41
CA LYS A 44 -4.34 -8.62 4.22
C LYS A 44 -3.71 -9.04 5.55
N TRP A 45 -4.12 -8.35 6.62
CA TRP A 45 -3.71 -8.69 8.00
C TRP A 45 -3.91 -10.18 8.26
N ARG A 46 -2.80 -10.92 8.39
CA ARG A 46 -2.79 -12.24 9.01
C ARG A 46 -2.72 -12.02 10.51
N LYS A 47 -3.67 -12.58 11.27
CA LYS A 47 -3.56 -12.63 12.74
C LYS A 47 -2.30 -13.40 13.10
N ILE A 48 -1.33 -12.73 13.69
CA ILE A 48 -0.17 -13.37 14.31
C ILE A 48 -0.53 -13.59 15.78
N TYR A 49 -0.56 -14.85 16.20
CA TYR A 49 -0.62 -15.21 17.61
C TYR A 49 0.81 -15.37 18.11
N ILE A 50 1.25 -14.46 18.99
CA ILE A 50 2.55 -14.53 19.65
C ILE A 50 2.31 -15.19 21.01
N TYR A 51 2.87 -16.39 21.19
CA TYR A 51 2.89 -17.05 22.49
C TYR A 51 4.19 -16.67 23.21
N PHE A 52 4.06 -16.13 24.41
CA PHE A 52 5.18 -15.91 25.30
C PHE A 52 5.33 -17.15 26.18
N GLN A 53 6.55 -17.67 26.28
CA GLN A 53 6.92 -18.71 27.26
C GLN A 53 7.58 -17.99 28.44
N GLU A 54 7.21 -18.37 29.66
CA GLU A 54 7.92 -17.96 30.90
C GLU A 54 9.33 -18.56 30.96
#